data_AF-A0A346NKE7-F1
#
_entry.id   AF-A0A346NKE7-F1
#
_cell.length_a   1.000
_cell.length_b   1.000
_cell.length_c   1.000
_cell.angle_alpha   90.00
_cell.angle_beta   90.00
_cell.angle_gamma   90.00
#
_symmetry.space_group_name_H-M   'P 1'
#
loop_
_entity.id
_entity.type
_entity.pdbx_description
1 polymer ?
#
loop_
_entity_poly.entity_id
_entity_poly.type
_entity_poly.pdbx_seq_one_letter_code
_entity_poly.pdbx_strand_id
1 'polypeptide(L)'
;MEILFFTIGAAIYLVAVNSLVKGQKLLNCHFGWPSPSGLANNAFCYFFFAVFICVVIPFAFFFPLWLNTLVPVLQETQINRALLILIGGFVLSVTMWSNYKKIK
;
A
#
# COMPACT_ATOMS: atom_id res chain seq x y z
N MET A 1 -11.79 -7.91 -23.32
CA MET A 1 -12.47 -7.18 -22.24
C MET A 1 -11.74 -7.32 -20.90
N GLU A 2 -11.23 -8.51 -20.57
CA GLU A 2 -10.47 -8.76 -19.33
C GLU A 2 -9.25 -7.83 -19.17
N ILE A 3 -8.46 -7.62 -20.22
CA ILE A 3 -7.31 -6.70 -20.16
C ILE A 3 -7.73 -5.25 -19.81
N LEU A 4 -8.90 -4.79 -20.28
CA LEU A 4 -9.43 -3.47 -19.96
C LEU A 4 -9.85 -3.38 -18.48
N PHE A 5 -10.54 -4.39 -17.97
CA PHE A 5 -10.90 -4.44 -16.54
C PHE A 5 -9.68 -4.55 -15.63
N PHE A 6 -8.68 -5.33 -16.04
CA PHE A 6 -7.41 -5.45 -15.31
C PHE A 6 -6.65 -4.12 -15.28
N THR A 7 -6.57 -3.41 -16.41
CA THR A 7 -5.89 -2.11 -16.45
C THR A 7 -6.62 -1.05 -15.62
N ILE A 8 -7.95 -1.03 -15.63
CA ILE A 8 -8.75 -0.15 -14.75
C ILE A 8 -8.50 -0.50 -13.27
N GLY A 9 -8.53 -1.78 -12.93
CA GLY A 9 -8.26 -2.26 -11.57
C GLY A 9 -6.85 -1.90 -11.10
N ALA A 10 -5.85 -2.05 -11.97
CA ALA A 10 -4.47 -1.66 -11.69
C ALA A 10 -4.32 -0.14 -11.50
N ALA A 11 -5.04 0.67 -12.28
CA ALA A 11 -5.05 2.13 -12.11
C ALA A 11 -5.67 2.53 -10.74
N ILE A 12 -6.80 1.94 -10.38
CA ILE A 12 -7.45 2.15 -9.07
C ILE A 12 -6.49 1.74 -7.93
N TYR A 13 -5.83 0.60 -8.07
CA TYR A 13 -4.82 0.13 -7.13
C TYR A 13 -3.68 1.13 -6.90
N LEU A 14 -3.09 1.67 -7.98
CA LEU A 14 -2.03 2.65 -7.88
C LEU A 14 -2.49 3.91 -7.14
N VAL A 15 -3.70 4.38 -7.44
CA VAL A 15 -4.29 5.54 -6.74
C VAL A 15 -4.54 5.22 -5.27
N ALA A 16 -5.06 4.03 -4.96
CA ALA A 16 -5.36 3.59 -3.61
C ALA A 16 -4.08 3.49 -2.75
N VAL A 17 -3.05 2.79 -3.22
CA VAL A 17 -1.78 2.66 -2.50
C VAL A 17 -1.14 4.03 -2.26
N ASN A 18 -1.10 4.90 -3.28
CA ASN A 18 -0.56 6.24 -3.14
C ASN A 18 -1.35 7.08 -2.10
N SER A 19 -2.68 7.01 -2.12
CA SER A 19 -3.54 7.72 -1.15
C SER A 19 -3.36 7.19 0.27
N LEU A 20 -3.25 5.87 0.46
CA LEU A 20 -3.01 5.25 1.76
C LEU A 20 -1.64 5.66 2.33
N VAL A 21 -0.59 5.63 1.50
CA VAL A 21 0.76 6.07 1.90
C VAL A 21 0.78 7.56 2.25
N LYS A 22 0.09 8.41 1.46
CA LYS A 22 -0.08 9.84 1.79
C LYS A 22 -0.84 10.05 3.09
N GLY A 23 -1.93 9.31 3.30
CA GLY A 23 -2.72 9.34 4.53
C GLY A 23 -1.85 8.99 5.74
N GLN A 24 -1.08 7.91 5.65
CA GLN A 24 -0.15 7.52 6.71
C GLN A 24 0.91 8.60 6.97
N LYS A 25 1.45 9.21 5.92
CA LYS A 25 2.38 10.32 6.08
C LYS A 25 1.73 11.51 6.80
N LEU A 26 0.51 11.89 6.41
CA LEU A 26 -0.22 12.99 7.04
C LEU A 26 -0.50 12.72 8.51
N LEU A 27 -0.89 11.49 8.87
CA LEU A 27 -1.10 11.07 10.24
C LEU A 27 0.21 11.13 11.05
N ASN A 28 1.31 10.64 10.48
CA ASN A 28 2.63 10.74 11.10
C ASN A 28 3.09 12.20 11.28
N CYS A 29 2.74 13.12 10.35
CA CYS A 29 3.03 14.54 10.51
C CYS A 29 2.14 15.22 11.56
N HIS A 30 0.87 14.81 11.65
CA HIS A 30 -0.10 15.42 12.57
C HIS A 30 0.13 15.00 14.02
N PHE A 31 0.32 13.71 14.27
CA PHE A 31 0.57 13.18 15.61
C PHE A 31 2.06 13.22 16.00
N GLY A 32 2.96 13.42 15.03
CA GLY A 32 4.40 13.42 15.25
C GLY A 32 4.95 12.04 15.63
N TRP A 33 6.21 12.00 16.05
CA TRP A 33 6.78 10.80 16.67
C TRP A 33 6.32 10.68 18.13
N PRO A 34 6.08 9.47 18.65
CA PRO A 34 5.63 9.27 20.01
C PRO A 34 6.56 9.95 21.02
N SER A 35 5.98 10.70 21.96
CA SER A 35 6.70 11.43 23.00
C SER A 35 6.28 10.94 24.39
N PRO A 36 7.17 10.92 25.39
CA PRO A 36 6.86 10.36 26.70
C PRO A 36 5.74 11.07 27.46
N SER A 37 5.35 12.30 27.08
CA SER A 37 4.32 13.09 27.77
C SER A 37 2.91 12.96 27.17
N GLY A 38 2.72 12.27 26.03
CA GLY A 38 1.45 12.25 25.29
C GLY A 38 0.83 10.86 25.15
N LEU A 39 0.32 10.24 26.22
CA LEU A 39 -0.22 8.87 26.21
C LEU A 39 -1.28 8.62 25.11
N ALA A 40 -2.25 9.53 24.98
CA ALA A 40 -3.31 9.43 23.96
C ALA A 40 -2.74 9.58 22.54
N ASN A 41 -1.85 10.54 22.32
CA ASN A 41 -1.17 10.77 21.04
C ASN A 41 -0.37 9.53 20.62
N ASN A 42 0.37 8.94 21.55
CA ASN A 42 1.14 7.72 21.31
C ASN A 42 0.24 6.54 20.96
N ALA A 43 -0.89 6.37 21.67
CA ALA A 43 -1.85 5.31 21.37
C ALA A 43 -2.40 5.43 19.95
N PHE A 44 -2.76 6.65 19.50
CA PHE A 44 -3.18 6.88 18.12
C PHE A 44 -2.06 6.62 17.10
N CYS A 45 -0.83 7.10 17.35
CA CYS A 45 0.33 6.79 16.50
C CYS A 45 0.53 5.28 16.32
N TYR A 46 0.54 4.51 17.42
CA TYR A 46 0.72 3.06 17.36
C TYR A 46 -0.46 2.36 16.68
N PHE A 47 -1.70 2.82 16.92
CA PHE A 47 -2.87 2.28 16.25
C PHE A 47 -2.78 2.47 14.72
N PHE A 48 -2.50 3.68 14.24
CA PHE A 48 -2.37 3.92 12.80
C PHE A 48 -1.17 3.20 12.19
N PHE A 49 -0.06 3.08 12.92
CA PHE A 49 1.07 2.25 12.50
C PHE A 49 0.69 0.77 12.37
N ALA A 50 -0.05 0.23 13.34
CA ALA A 50 -0.56 -1.14 13.28
C ALA A 50 -1.51 -1.33 12.10
N VAL A 51 -2.44 -0.40 11.84
CA VAL A 51 -3.32 -0.42 10.67
C VAL A 51 -2.51 -0.42 9.37
N PHE A 52 -1.44 0.38 9.28
CA PHE A 52 -0.56 0.38 8.11
C PHE A 52 0.09 -0.98 7.88
N ILE A 53 0.63 -1.61 8.93
CA ILE A 53 1.26 -2.92 8.82
C ILE A 53 0.25 -4.02 8.52
N CYS A 54 -0.89 -4.04 9.19
CA CYS A 54 -1.85 -5.14 9.11
C CYS A 54 -2.79 -5.05 7.90
N VAL A 55 -2.97 -3.86 7.33
CA VAL A 55 -3.93 -3.64 6.24
C VAL A 55 -3.22 -3.15 4.99
N VAL A 56 -2.48 -2.05 5.08
CA VAL A 56 -1.92 -1.38 3.90
C VAL A 56 -0.80 -2.21 3.25
N ILE A 57 0.10 -2.78 4.04
CA ILE A 57 1.17 -3.64 3.51
C ILE A 57 0.59 -4.89 2.83
N PRO A 58 -0.24 -5.73 3.48
CA PRO A 58 -0.85 -6.88 2.81
C PRO A 58 -1.64 -6.49 1.56
N PHE A 59 -2.44 -5.41 1.65
CA PHE A 59 -3.18 -4.91 0.49
C PHE A 59 -2.23 -4.59 -0.67
N ALA A 60 -1.16 -3.83 -0.44
CA ALA A 60 -0.23 -3.46 -1.50
C ALA A 60 0.46 -4.69 -2.13
N PHE A 61 0.86 -5.67 -1.32
CA PHE A 61 1.53 -6.87 -1.82
C PHE A 61 0.59 -7.82 -2.56
N PHE A 62 -0.61 -8.07 -2.04
CA PHE A 62 -1.50 -9.12 -2.55
C PHE A 62 -2.54 -8.62 -3.54
N PHE A 63 -2.80 -7.31 -3.63
CA PHE A 63 -3.80 -6.79 -4.57
C PHE A 63 -3.53 -7.15 -6.04
N PRO A 64 -2.29 -7.05 -6.58
CA PRO A 64 -2.03 -7.47 -7.96
C PRO A 64 -2.34 -8.96 -8.20
N LEU A 65 -2.10 -9.79 -7.19
CA LEU A 65 -2.46 -11.21 -7.21
C LEU A 65 -3.99 -11.39 -7.22
N TRP A 66 -4.72 -10.73 -6.32
CA TRP A 66 -6.19 -10.80 -6.26
C TRP A 66 -6.85 -10.27 -7.53
N LEU A 67 -6.34 -9.18 -8.08
CA LEU A 67 -6.83 -8.63 -9.34
C LEU A 67 -6.67 -9.64 -10.48
N ASN A 68 -5.53 -10.34 -10.54
CA ASN A 68 -5.33 -11.40 -11.53
C ASN A 68 -6.21 -12.63 -11.28
N THR A 69 -6.59 -12.94 -10.03
CA THR A 69 -7.56 -14.03 -9.78
C THR A 69 -8.99 -13.66 -10.20
N LEU A 70 -9.38 -12.38 -10.08
CA LEU A 70 -10.70 -11.89 -10.48
C LEU A 70 -10.81 -11.66 -11.98
N VAL A 71 -9.72 -11.19 -12.59
CA VAL A 71 -9.60 -10.89 -14.01
C VAL A 71 -8.32 -11.55 -14.52
N PRO A 72 -8.38 -12.84 -14.89
CA PRO A 72 -7.21 -13.63 -15.24
C PRO A 72 -6.57 -13.15 -16.54
N VAL A 73 -5.48 -12.39 -16.40
CA VAL A 73 -4.65 -11.94 -17.53
C VAL A 73 -3.37 -12.77 -17.62
N LEU A 74 -2.80 -13.17 -16.49
CA LEU A 74 -1.64 -14.03 -16.39
C LEU A 74 -2.05 -15.45 -15.95
N GLN A 75 -1.40 -16.46 -16.52
CA GLN A 75 -1.56 -17.84 -16.10
C GLN A 75 -1.18 -18.02 -14.63
N GLU A 76 -1.94 -18.85 -13.90
CA GLU A 76 -1.70 -19.11 -12.48
C GLU A 76 -0.53 -20.08 -12.24
N THR A 77 0.69 -19.62 -12.52
CA THR A 77 1.92 -20.34 -12.20
C THR A 77 2.55 -19.77 -10.92
N GLN A 78 3.36 -20.58 -10.23
CA GLN A 78 4.08 -20.13 -9.04
C GLN A 78 4.96 -18.89 -9.32
N ILE A 79 5.58 -18.85 -10.50
CA ILE A 79 6.42 -17.73 -10.95
C ILE A 79 5.58 -16.46 -11.12
N ASN A 80 4.44 -16.54 -11.81
CA ASN A 80 3.58 -15.37 -12.04
C ASN A 80 2.97 -14.83 -10.74
N ARG A 81 2.60 -15.73 -9.80
CA ARG A 81 2.14 -15.32 -8.47
C ARG A 81 3.24 -14.58 -7.70
N ALA A 82 4.47 -15.08 -7.72
CA ALA A 82 5.60 -14.42 -7.10
C ALA A 82 5.91 -13.05 -7.74
N LEU A 83 5.85 -12.95 -9.07
CA LEU A 83 6.02 -11.69 -9.79
C LEU A 83 4.96 -10.65 -9.42
N LEU A 84 3.69 -11.05 -9.33
CA LEU A 84 2.60 -10.15 -8.94
C LEU A 84 2.79 -9.60 -7.53
N ILE A 85 3.21 -10.45 -6.59
CA ILE A 85 3.53 -10.03 -5.22
C ILE A 85 4.73 -9.07 -5.20
N LEU A 86 5.77 -9.38 -5.98
CA LEU A 86 6.96 -8.53 -6.11
C LEU A 86 6.60 -7.16 -6.70
N ILE A 87 5.73 -7.11 -7.71
CA ILE A 87 5.19 -5.86 -8.28
C ILE A 87 4.45 -5.06 -7.20
N GLY A 88 3.63 -5.73 -6.39
CA GLY A 88 2.95 -5.11 -5.25
C GLY A 88 3.92 -4.43 -4.28
N GLY A 89 4.95 -5.17 -3.84
CA GLY A 89 6.01 -4.64 -2.97
C GLY A 89 6.83 -3.51 -3.62
N PHE A 90 7.10 -3.61 -4.93
CA PHE A 90 7.79 -2.56 -5.68
C PHE A 90 6.96 -1.28 -5.73
N VAL A 91 5.67 -1.37 -6.03
CA VAL A 91 4.75 -0.22 -6.04
C VAL A 91 4.69 0.44 -4.67
N LEU A 92 4.59 -0.35 -3.58
CA LEU A 92 4.62 0.20 -2.23
C LEU A 92 5.94 0.95 -1.95
N SER A 93 7.07 0.34 -2.29
CA SER A 93 8.40 0.93 -2.08
C SER A 93 8.57 2.26 -2.82
N VAL A 94 8.17 2.29 -4.11
CA VAL A 94 8.22 3.50 -4.93
C VAL A 94 7.28 4.57 -4.40
N THR A 95 6.04 4.23 -4.04
CA THR A 95 5.07 5.20 -3.51
C THR A 95 5.51 5.77 -2.17
N MET A 96 6.07 4.97 -1.26
CA MET A 96 6.68 5.45 -0.03
C MET A 96 7.85 6.39 -0.34
N TRP A 97 8.80 5.97 -1.17
CA TRP A 97 9.93 6.81 -1.55
C TRP A 97 9.50 8.15 -2.14
N SER A 98 8.58 8.15 -3.11
CA SER A 98 8.08 9.37 -3.74
C SER A 98 7.36 10.31 -2.78
N ASN A 99 6.58 9.80 -1.84
CA ASN A 99 5.83 10.64 -0.90
C ASN A 99 6.71 11.16 0.25
N TYR A 100 7.68 10.39 0.72
CA TYR A 100 8.58 10.81 1.80
C TYR A 100 9.76 11.65 1.30
N LYS A 101 10.25 11.46 0.07
CA LYS A 101 11.31 12.30 -0.54
C LYS A 101 10.88 13.75 -0.77
N LYS A 102 9.58 14.04 -0.86
CA LYS A 102 9.03 15.42 -0.97
C LYS A 102 9.22 16.27 0.30
N ILE A 103 9.96 15.79 1.30
CA ILE A 103 10.42 16.58 2.44
C ILE A 103 11.88 16.98 2.14
N LYS A 104 12.04 18.09 1.43
CA LYS A 104 13.24 18.91 1.45
C LYS A 104 12.81 20.36 1.34
#